data_AF-A0A1C3V481-F1
#
_entry.id   AF-A0A1C3V481-F1
#
_cell.length_a   1.000
_cell.length_b   1.000
_cell.length_c   1.000
_cell.angle_alpha   90.00
_cell.angle_beta   90.00
_cell.angle_gamma   90.00
#
_symmetry.space_group_name_H-M   'P 1'
#
loop_
_entity.id
_entity.type
_entity.pdbx_description
1 polymer ?
#
loop_
_entity_poly.entity_id
_entity_poly.type
_entity_poly.pdbx_seq_one_letter_code
_entity_poly.pdbx_strand_id
1 'polypeptide(L)'
;MLCATERYDLQVFVKDNDIDQALRVLKKKMIREGIFREIKVRSAFVKPSEQRVQEKAQAIRRHRKLMRKKLQRDGLLPKSTRSRTQSR
;
A
#
# COMPACT_ATOMS: atom_id res chain seq x y z
N MET A 1 26.34 -4.07 31.58
CA MET A 1 26.61 -3.51 30.24
C MET A 1 25.67 -4.17 29.24
N LEU A 2 24.36 -3.92 29.36
CA LEU A 2 23.37 -4.47 28.43
C LEU A 2 23.26 -3.47 27.28
N CYS A 3 24.00 -3.74 26.20
CA CYS A 3 23.88 -2.99 24.97
C CYS A 3 22.57 -3.41 24.31
N ALA A 4 21.56 -2.55 24.37
CA ALA A 4 20.26 -2.77 23.75
C ALA A 4 20.46 -2.84 22.23
N THR A 5 20.30 -4.01 21.63
CA THR A 5 20.12 -4.12 20.18
C THR A 5 18.79 -3.46 19.82
N GLU A 6 18.85 -2.26 19.26
CA GLU A 6 17.68 -1.59 18.67
C GLU A 6 17.04 -2.53 17.66
N ARG A 7 15.78 -2.91 17.90
CA ARG A 7 15.00 -3.68 16.94
C ARG A 7 14.57 -2.75 15.82
N TYR A 8 15.15 -2.94 14.64
CA TYR A 8 14.61 -2.35 13.42
C TYR A 8 13.54 -3.29 12.87
N ASP A 9 12.28 -2.85 12.85
CA ASP A 9 11.15 -3.65 12.35
C ASP A 9 11.25 -3.94 10.83
N LEU A 10 12.10 -3.20 10.10
CA LEU A 10 12.32 -3.35 8.66
C LEU A 10 13.81 -3.38 8.32
N GLN A 11 14.30 -4.56 7.90
CA GLN A 11 15.68 -4.76 7.42
C GLN A 11 15.72 -5.12 5.92
N VAL A 12 16.71 -4.58 5.20
CA VAL A 12 17.02 -4.95 3.80
C VAL A 12 18.52 -5.22 3.70
N PHE A 13 18.86 -6.40 3.17
CA PHE A 13 20.25 -6.76 2.87
C PHE A 13 20.59 -6.26 1.46
N VAL A 14 21.74 -5.60 1.34
CA VAL A 14 22.30 -5.15 0.06
C VAL A 14 23.41 -6.11 -0.33
N LYS A 15 23.40 -6.56 -1.58
CA LYS A 15 24.50 -7.33 -2.18
C LYS A 15 25.09 -6.52 -3.32
N ASP A 16 26.40 -6.64 -3.52
CA ASP A 16 27.10 -6.13 -4.70
C ASP A 16 26.95 -4.61 -4.95
N ASN A 17 26.87 -3.80 -3.90
CA ASN A 17 26.73 -2.33 -3.95
C ASN A 17 25.51 -1.79 -4.73
N ASP A 18 24.50 -2.63 -5.00
CA ASP A 18 23.28 -2.23 -5.71
C ASP A 18 22.30 -1.46 -4.79
N ILE A 19 22.63 -0.20 -4.51
CA ILE A 19 21.87 0.68 -3.61
C ILE A 19 20.46 0.97 -4.16
N ASP A 20 20.33 1.22 -5.46
CA ASP A 20 19.03 1.55 -6.08
C ASP A 20 18.04 0.39 -5.98
N GLN A 21 18.53 -0.84 -6.12
CA GLN A 21 17.70 -2.03 -5.93
C GLN A 21 17.24 -2.16 -4.48
N ALA A 22 18.16 -1.94 -3.53
CA ALA A 22 17.85 -1.98 -2.11
C ALA A 22 16.77 -0.96 -1.72
N LEU A 23 16.89 0.29 -2.19
CA LEU A 23 15.88 1.34 -1.97
C LEU A 23 14.52 0.97 -2.56
N ARG A 24 14.51 0.36 -3.75
CA ARG A 24 13.28 -0.10 -4.39
C ARG A 24 12.62 -1.25 -3.64
N VAL A 25 13.40 -2.19 -3.12
CA VAL A 25 12.90 -3.30 -2.29
C VAL A 25 12.37 -2.77 -0.96
N LEU A 26 13.10 -1.88 -0.30
CA LEU A 26 12.68 -1.22 0.94
C LEU A 26 11.34 -0.52 0.76
N LYS A 27 11.22 0.32 -0.28
CA LYS A 27 9.96 1.00 -0.61
C LYS A 27 8.80 0.01 -0.81
N LYS A 28 9.04 -1.11 -1.50
CA LYS A 28 8.02 -2.15 -1.68
C LYS A 28 7.62 -2.82 -0.36
N LYS A 29 8.57 -3.09 0.54
CA LYS A 29 8.28 -3.64 1.87
C LYS A 29 7.45 -2.66 2.70
N MET A 30 7.84 -1.38 2.76
CA MET A 30 7.09 -0.33 3.46
C MET A 30 5.68 -0.11 2.90
N ILE A 31 5.49 -0.23 1.57
CA ILE A 31 4.15 -0.16 0.96
C ILE A 31 3.29 -1.35 1.38
N ARG A 32 3.88 -2.55 1.51
CA ARG A 32 3.17 -3.76 1.92
C ARG A 32 2.71 -3.67 3.37
N GLU A 33 3.58 -3.19 4.25
CA GLU A 33 3.24 -2.95 5.65
C GLU A 33 2.26 -1.77 5.82
N GLY A 34 2.21 -0.87 4.84
CA GLY A 34 1.26 0.23 4.84
C GLY A 34 1.75 1.47 5.60
N ILE A 35 3.02 1.49 6.03
CA ILE A 35 3.65 2.57 6.78
C ILE A 35 3.45 3.93 6.09
N PHE A 36 3.68 4.02 4.78
CA PHE A 36 3.48 5.28 4.04
C PHE A 36 2.04 5.78 4.09
N ARG A 37 1.08 4.88 4.19
CA ARG A 37 -0.34 5.24 4.30
C ARG A 37 -0.66 5.72 5.70
N GLU A 38 -0.09 5.10 6.71
CA GLU A 38 -0.24 5.53 8.09
C GLU A 38 0.39 6.89 8.34
N ILE A 39 1.62 7.11 7.84
CA ILE A 39 2.29 8.41 7.88
C ILE A 39 1.38 9.48 7.27
N LYS A 40 0.79 9.21 6.10
CA LYS A 40 -0.11 10.17 5.43
C LYS A 40 -1.42 10.40 6.19
N VAL A 41 -1.98 9.38 6.81
CA VAL A 41 -3.23 9.52 7.58
C VAL A 41 -2.99 10.27 8.90
N ARG A 42 -1.80 10.12 9.49
CA ARG A 42 -1.43 10.74 10.77
C ARG A 42 -0.72 12.09 10.65
N SER A 43 -0.46 12.58 9.44
CA SER A 43 0.28 13.84 9.25
C SER A 43 -0.46 15.07 9.76
N ALA A 44 -1.78 15.02 9.85
CA ALA A 44 -2.62 16.10 10.36
C ALA A 44 -3.70 15.55 11.30
N PHE A 45 -4.13 16.36 12.26
CA PHE A 45 -5.29 16.03 13.09
C PHE A 45 -6.55 16.01 12.22
N VAL A 46 -7.20 14.85 12.14
CA VAL A 46 -8.47 14.68 11.44
C VAL A 46 -9.56 14.48 12.49
N LYS A 47 -10.69 15.18 12.33
CA LYS A 47 -11.82 15.04 13.24
C LYS A 47 -12.35 13.60 13.23
N PRO A 48 -12.73 13.01 14.38
CA PRO A 48 -13.22 11.63 14.43
C PRO A 48 -14.44 11.36 13.53
N SER A 49 -15.29 12.36 13.31
CA SER A 49 -16.43 12.28 12.38
C SER A 49 -15.98 12.04 10.93
N GLU A 50 -14.98 12.78 10.47
CA GLU A 50 -14.43 12.68 9.11
C GLU A 50 -13.69 11.36 8.91
N GLN A 51 -12.96 10.89 9.93
CA GLN A 51 -12.31 9.57 9.92
C GLN A 51 -13.34 8.45 9.67
N ARG A 52 -14.44 8.42 10.43
CA ARG A 52 -15.52 7.42 10.28
C ARG A 52 -16.14 7.43 8.88
N VAL A 53 -16.34 8.61 8.29
CA VAL A 53 -16.88 8.74 6.93
C VAL A 53 -15.91 8.18 5.89
N GLN A 54 -14.62 8.51 6.00
CA GLN A 54 -13.58 8.00 5.10
C GLN A 54 -13.41 6.49 5.21
N GLU A 55 -13.44 5.93 6.42
CA GLU A 55 -13.35 4.49 6.66
C GLU A 55 -14.51 3.73 6.01
N LYS A 56 -15.75 4.21 6.22
CA LYS A 56 -16.95 3.64 5.58
C LYS A 56 -16.84 3.69 4.06
N ALA A 57 -16.44 4.82 3.50
CA ALA A 57 -16.24 4.97 2.06
C ALA A 57 -15.16 4.02 1.51
N GLN A 58 -14.04 3.87 2.22
CA GLN A 58 -12.96 2.95 1.85
C GLN A 58 -13.39 1.48 1.92
N ALA A 59 -14.16 1.10 2.94
CA ALA A 59 -14.70 -0.26 3.09
C ALA A 59 -15.62 -0.61 1.92
N ILE A 60 -16.56 0.28 1.57
CA ILE A 60 -17.46 0.10 0.42
C ILE A 60 -16.66 -0.01 -0.87
N ARG A 61 -15.67 0.87 -1.09
CA ARG A 61 -14.80 0.83 -2.28
C ARG A 61 -14.01 -0.48 -2.38
N ARG A 62 -13.48 -0.99 -1.27
CA ARG A 62 -12.77 -2.27 -1.22
C ARG A 62 -13.70 -3.43 -1.53
N HIS A 63 -14.89 -3.45 -0.92
CA HIS A 63 -15.89 -4.49 -1.13
C HIS A 63 -16.33 -4.54 -2.60
N ARG A 64 -16.69 -3.40 -3.21
CA ARG A 64 -17.02 -3.30 -4.64
C ARG A 64 -15.88 -3.79 -5.53
N LYS A 65 -14.62 -3.47 -5.19
CA LYS A 65 -13.45 -3.94 -5.93
C LYS A 65 -13.27 -5.45 -5.83
N LEU A 66 -13.51 -6.05 -4.66
CA LEU A 66 -13.44 -7.50 -4.46
C LEU A 66 -14.53 -8.22 -5.23
N MET A 67 -15.77 -7.73 -5.15
CA MET A 67 -16.91 -8.29 -5.91
C MET A 67 -16.65 -8.22 -7.42
N ARG A 68 -16.17 -7.09 -7.93
CA ARG A 68 -15.80 -6.96 -9.35
C ARG A 68 -14.70 -7.95 -9.75
N LYS A 69 -13.68 -8.15 -8.90
CA LYS A 69 -12.62 -9.13 -9.18
C LYS A 69 -13.13 -10.57 -9.15
N LYS A 70 -14.09 -10.88 -8.27
CA LYS A 70 -14.74 -12.19 -8.19
C LYS A 70 -15.52 -12.47 -9.48
N LEU A 71 -16.39 -11.56 -9.90
CA LEU A 71 -17.15 -11.67 -11.14
C LEU A 71 -16.27 -11.79 -12.40
N GLN A 72 -15.12 -11.11 -12.42
CA GLN A 72 -14.13 -11.25 -13.49
C GLN A 72 -13.41 -12.61 -13.48
N ARG A 73 -13.23 -13.22 -12.31
CA ARG A 73 -12.67 -14.57 -12.19
C ARG A 73 -13.69 -15.60 -12.67
N ASP A 74 -14.95 -15.39 -12.33
CA ASP A 74 -16.07 -16.27 -12.66
C ASP A 74 -16.54 -16.07 -14.13
N GLY A 75 -15.86 -15.26 -14.93
CA GLY A 75 -16.11 -15.08 -16.37
C GLY A 75 -17.31 -14.19 -16.74
N LEU A 76 -18.07 -13.72 -15.76
CA LEU A 76 -19.30 -12.92 -15.95
C LEU A 76 -19.04 -11.49 -16.39
N LEU A 77 -17.81 -10.98 -16.21
CA LEU A 77 -17.44 -9.62 -16.60
C LEU A 77 -16.12 -9.60 -17.37
N PRO A 78 -16.03 -8.87 -18.50
CA PRO A 78 -14.76 -8.66 -19.18
C PRO A 78 -13.78 -7.90 -18.27
N LYS A 79 -12.52 -8.32 -18.26
CA LYS A 79 -11.45 -7.56 -17.60
C LYS A 79 -11.27 -6.25 -18.36
N SER A 80 -11.45 -5.12 -17.67
CA SER A 80 -11.15 -3.81 -18.23
C SER A 80 -9.69 -3.79 -18.70
N THR A 81 -9.51 -3.73 -20.02
CA THR A 81 -8.22 -3.43 -20.66
C THR A 81 -7.93 -1.97 -20.36
N ARG A 82 -6.97 -1.71 -19.48
CA ARG A 82 -6.44 -0.35 -19.33
C ARG A 82 -5.89 0.06 -20.70
N SER A 83 -6.52 1.02 -21.35
CA SER A 83 -5.86 1.74 -22.44
C SER A 83 -4.61 2.37 -21.83
N ARG A 84 -3.43 2.06 -22.40
CA ARG A 84 -2.26 2.91 -22.19
C ARG A 84 -2.70 4.27 -22.72
N THR A 85 -2.98 5.23 -21.83
CA THR A 85 -3.00 6.63 -22.22
C THR A 85 -1.66 6.88 -22.88
N GLN A 86 -1.64 7.02 -24.21
CA GLN A 86 -0.46 7.43 -24.93
C GLN A 86 -0.16 8.84 -24.41
N SER A 87 0.87 8.96 -23.58
CA SER A 87 1.41 10.26 -23.20
C SER A 87 1.96 10.90 -24.46
N ARG A 88 1.38 12.04 -24.85
CA ARG A 88 2.13 13.06 -25.57
C ARG A 88 3.28 13.55 -24.69
#